data_AF-A0A2A8BNF0-F1
#
_entry.id   AF-A0A2A8BNF0-F1
#
_cell.length_a   1.000
_cell.length_b   1.000
_cell.length_c   1.000
_cell.angle_alpha   90.00
_cell.angle_beta   90.00
_cell.angle_gamma   90.00
#
_symmetry.space_group_name_H-M   'P 1'
#
loop_
_entity.id
_entity.type
_entity.pdbx_description
1 polymer ?
#
loop_
_entity_poly.entity_id
_entity_poly.type
_entity_poly.pdbx_seq_one_letter_code
_entity_poly.pdbx_strand_id
1 'polypeptide(L)'
;MYFANEEHERNYIRLLDAKGIEPGDDPEYEAAFYITAHPEIHKCFDWTLCRIEYSPLGELLSPEEDIKGVNPGALTGTTLPLVKAGQSLFNGYKVALSDLPLYNEEFFQVFFQACKIRWHVNL
;
A
#
# COMPACT_ATOMS: atom_id res chain seq x y z
N MET A 1 2.35 -15.76 0.23
CA MET A 1 2.31 -14.36 -0.22
C MET A 1 3.75 -13.91 -0.43
N TYR A 2 4.07 -13.21 -1.52
CA TYR A 2 5.38 -12.59 -1.68
C TYR A 2 5.52 -11.41 -0.71
N PHE A 3 6.71 -11.18 -0.16
CA PHE A 3 7.05 -9.96 0.57
C PHE A 3 8.46 -9.53 0.13
N ALA A 4 8.69 -8.23 0.02
CA ALA A 4 10.00 -7.68 -0.35
C ALA A 4 11.09 -8.06 0.66
N ASN A 5 10.72 -8.15 1.94
CA ASN A 5 11.56 -8.60 3.05
C ASN A 5 10.69 -8.87 4.29
N GLU A 6 11.31 -9.30 5.39
CA GLU A 6 10.62 -9.55 6.67
C GLU A 6 9.95 -8.30 7.27
N GLU A 7 10.47 -7.10 7.00
CA GLU A 7 9.86 -5.86 7.48
C GLU A 7 8.53 -5.60 6.79
N HIS A 8 8.46 -5.85 5.48
CA HIS A 8 7.22 -5.78 4.72
C HIS A 8 6.14 -6.69 5.33
N GLU A 9 6.47 -7.96 5.62
CA GLU A 9 5.54 -8.90 6.24
C GLU A 9 5.07 -8.42 7.63
N ARG A 10 5.99 -7.98 8.49
CA ARG A 10 5.64 -7.45 9.82
C ARG A 10 4.73 -6.23 9.75
N ASN A 11 5.00 -5.31 8.83
CA ASN A 11 4.19 -4.11 8.64
C ASN A 11 2.78 -4.50 8.17
N TYR A 12 2.67 -5.46 7.24
CA TYR A 12 1.39 -5.95 6.73
C TYR A 12 0.53 -6.53 7.84
N ILE A 13 1.08 -7.44 8.65
CA ILE A 13 0.38 -8.05 9.79
C ILE A 13 -0.10 -6.96 10.77
N ARG A 14 0.75 -5.99 11.11
CA ARG A 14 0.39 -4.89 12.01
C ARG A 14 -0.77 -4.05 11.51
N LEU A 15 -0.84 -3.78 10.21
CA LEU A 15 -1.92 -2.99 9.62
C LEU A 15 -3.26 -3.73 9.66
N LEU A 16 -3.24 -5.04 9.39
CA LEU A 16 -4.42 -5.89 9.53
C LEU A 16 -4.90 -5.96 10.98
N ASP A 17 -3.98 -6.23 11.91
CA ASP A 17 -4.27 -6.29 13.35
C ASP A 17 -4.86 -4.97 13.87
N ALA A 18 -4.29 -3.83 13.45
CA ALA A 18 -4.75 -2.51 13.87
C ALA A 18 -6.17 -2.19 13.37
N LYS A 19 -6.56 -2.71 12.21
CA LYS A 19 -7.92 -2.56 11.66
C LYS A 19 -8.88 -3.64 12.16
N GLY A 20 -8.36 -4.76 12.67
CA GLY A 20 -9.15 -5.91 13.13
C GLY A 20 -9.77 -6.70 11.98
N ILE A 21 -9.04 -6.85 10.86
CA ILE A 21 -9.48 -7.64 9.70
C ILE A 21 -8.55 -8.83 9.50
N GLU A 22 -9.09 -9.99 9.14
CA GLU A 22 -8.30 -11.14 8.73
C GLU A 22 -8.02 -11.11 7.22
N PRO A 23 -6.96 -11.77 6.72
CA PRO A 23 -6.71 -11.89 5.29
C PRO A 23 -7.93 -12.49 4.57
N GLY A 24 -8.43 -11.78 3.56
CA GLY A 24 -9.60 -12.13 2.77
C GLY A 24 -10.93 -11.54 3.24
N ASP A 25 -11.01 -10.91 4.41
CA ASP A 25 -12.25 -10.29 4.88
C ASP A 25 -12.64 -9.06 4.04
N ASP A 26 -11.64 -8.23 3.73
CA ASP A 26 -11.81 -6.99 2.97
C ASP A 26 -10.63 -6.84 1.96
N PRO A 27 -10.80 -7.31 0.72
CA PRO A 27 -9.72 -7.39 -0.27
C PRO A 27 -9.26 -6.03 -0.75
N GLU A 28 -10.16 -5.04 -0.76
CA GLU A 28 -9.86 -3.65 -1.02
C GLU A 28 -8.84 -3.15 0.01
N TYR A 29 -9.19 -3.25 1.29
CA TYR A 29 -8.34 -2.78 2.38
C TYR A 29 -7.07 -3.60 2.51
N GLU A 30 -7.14 -4.93 2.38
CA GLU A 30 -5.97 -5.80 2.47
C GLU A 30 -4.96 -5.49 1.37
N ALA A 31 -5.40 -5.31 0.12
CA ALA A 31 -4.51 -4.96 -0.98
C ALA A 31 -3.87 -3.57 -0.76
N ALA A 32 -4.63 -2.60 -0.26
CA ALA A 32 -4.11 -1.29 0.09
C ALA A 32 -3.07 -1.36 1.21
N PHE A 33 -3.38 -2.07 2.30
CA PHE A 33 -2.46 -2.28 3.43
C PHE A 33 -1.22 -3.05 3.04
N TYR A 34 -1.32 -4.06 2.18
CA TYR A 34 -0.17 -4.77 1.64
C TYR A 34 0.78 -3.82 0.90
N ILE A 35 0.27 -2.93 0.03
CA ILE A 35 1.12 -1.92 -0.61
C ILE A 35 1.68 -0.91 0.41
N THR A 36 0.86 -0.45 1.36
CA THR A 36 1.30 0.45 2.44
C THR A 36 2.42 -0.16 3.29
N ALA A 37 2.40 -1.48 3.49
CA ALA A 37 3.35 -2.21 4.32
C ALA A 37 4.77 -2.28 3.73
N HIS A 38 4.92 -2.04 2.43
CA HIS A 38 6.23 -1.96 1.80
C HIS A 38 7.12 -0.96 2.55
N PRO A 39 8.35 -1.30 3.00
CA PRO A 39 9.12 -0.46 3.92
C PRO A 39 9.33 0.99 3.43
N GLU A 40 9.60 1.15 2.13
CA GLU A 40 9.78 2.46 1.50
C GLU A 40 8.51 3.32 1.45
N ILE A 41 7.33 2.71 1.56
CA ILE A 41 6.03 3.39 1.64
C ILE A 41 5.62 3.54 3.11
N HIS A 42 5.77 2.49 3.91
CA HIS A 42 5.40 2.45 5.32
C HIS A 42 6.12 3.51 6.16
N LYS A 43 7.37 3.84 5.82
CA LYS A 43 8.14 4.92 6.47
C LYS A 43 7.59 6.32 6.21
N CYS A 44 6.67 6.50 5.26
CA CYS A 44 6.02 7.78 5.00
C CYS A 44 4.98 8.13 6.08
N PHE A 45 4.71 7.22 7.03
CA PHE A 45 3.75 7.42 8.09
C PHE A 45 4.44 7.40 9.46
N ASP A 46 4.11 8.38 10.30
CA ASP A 46 4.32 8.32 11.74
C ASP A 46 3.10 7.66 12.36
N TRP A 47 3.18 6.35 12.56
CA TRP A 47 2.13 5.51 13.11
C TRP A 47 1.72 5.85 14.55
N THR A 48 2.46 6.72 15.25
CA THR A 48 2.07 7.21 16.57
C THR A 48 1.11 8.41 16.50
N LEU A 49 1.10 9.12 15.37
CA LEU A 49 0.29 10.31 15.13
C LEU A 49 -0.79 10.11 14.08
N CYS A 50 -0.50 9.28 13.07
CA CYS A 50 -1.38 9.03 11.94
C CYS A 50 -2.64 8.30 12.39
N ARG A 51 -3.80 8.83 12.00
CA ARG A 51 -5.10 8.18 12.17
C ARG A 51 -5.69 7.96 10.79
N ILE A 52 -5.76 6.69 10.40
CA ILE A 52 -6.22 6.32 9.08
C ILE A 52 -7.70 5.96 9.15
N GLU A 53 -8.54 6.84 8.62
CA GLU A 53 -9.98 6.58 8.54
C GLU A 53 -10.32 5.68 7.34
N TYR A 54 -9.67 5.92 6.20
CA TYR A 54 -9.89 5.20 4.94
C TYR A 54 -8.62 4.45 4.48
N SER A 55 -8.16 4.67 3.25
CA SER A 55 -6.94 4.08 2.70
C SER A 55 -5.72 4.93 3.04
N PRO A 56 -4.66 4.36 3.65
CA PRO A 56 -3.38 5.07 3.87
C PRO A 56 -2.81 5.65 2.57
N LEU A 57 -3.02 4.96 1.45
CA LEU A 57 -2.50 5.36 0.15
C LEU A 57 -3.20 6.62 -0.38
N GLY A 58 -4.46 6.83 -0.02
CA GLY A 58 -5.21 8.06 -0.35
C GLY A 58 -4.55 9.27 0.29
N GLU A 59 -4.17 9.16 1.55
CA GLU A 59 -3.53 10.24 2.31
C GLU A 59 -2.15 10.63 1.76
N LEU A 60 -1.45 9.70 1.12
CA LEU A 60 -0.20 10.00 0.43
C LEU A 60 -0.42 10.72 -0.92
N LEU A 61 -1.54 10.46 -1.60
CA LEU A 61 -1.83 11.03 -2.93
C LEU A 61 -2.56 12.37 -2.85
N SER A 62 -3.29 12.61 -1.79
CA SER A 62 -4.06 13.83 -1.56
C SER A 62 -4.02 14.17 -0.08
N PRO A 63 -2.84 14.53 0.46
CA PRO A 63 -2.69 14.87 1.87
C PRO A 63 -3.60 16.05 2.19
N GLU A 64 -4.58 15.85 3.06
CA GLU A 64 -5.31 16.98 3.63
C GLU A 64 -4.39 17.75 4.60
N GLU A 65 -4.54 19.07 4.68
CA GLU A 65 -3.68 19.94 5.50
C GLU A 65 -3.67 19.54 7.00
N ASP A 66 -4.72 18.84 7.46
CA ASP A 66 -4.93 18.47 8.85
C ASP A 66 -4.40 17.07 9.23
N ILE A 67 -3.93 16.27 8.27
CA ILE A 67 -3.51 14.89 8.54
C ILE A 67 -2.09 14.85 9.06
N LYS A 68 -1.99 14.73 10.38
CA LYS A 68 -0.71 14.62 11.09
C LYS A 68 -0.07 13.25 10.87
N GLY A 69 1.24 13.24 10.72
CA GLY A 69 2.02 12.01 10.64
C GLY A 69 2.03 11.36 9.27
N VAL A 70 1.72 12.09 8.19
CA VAL A 70 1.91 11.62 6.81
C VAL A 70 2.95 12.51 6.13
N ASN A 71 3.95 11.90 5.50
CA ASN A 71 5.03 12.58 4.77
C ASN A 71 5.09 12.10 3.31
N PRO A 72 4.25 12.67 2.42
CA PRO A 72 4.26 12.32 1.00
C PRO A 72 5.58 12.63 0.31
N GLY A 73 6.36 13.60 0.81
CA GLY A 73 7.67 13.97 0.27
C GLY A 73 8.74 12.89 0.42
N ALA A 74 8.50 11.86 1.24
CA ALA A 74 9.37 10.69 1.34
C ALA A 74 9.17 9.68 0.18
N LEU A 75 8.13 9.84 -0.63
CA LEU A 75 7.93 9.02 -1.82
C LEU A 75 8.98 9.34 -2.89
N THR A 76 9.47 8.29 -3.52
CA THR A 76 10.42 8.36 -4.63
C THR A 76 9.71 8.18 -5.97
N GLY A 77 10.44 8.37 -7.07
CA GLY A 77 9.91 8.15 -8.42
C GLY A 77 9.42 6.71 -8.68
N THR A 78 9.89 5.72 -7.90
CA THR A 78 9.47 4.32 -8.03
C THR A 78 8.31 3.96 -7.10
N THR A 79 8.24 4.55 -5.89
CA THR A 79 7.16 4.24 -4.95
C THR A 79 5.87 4.96 -5.26
N LEU A 80 5.91 6.18 -5.82
CA LEU A 80 4.70 6.93 -6.16
C LEU A 80 3.79 6.19 -7.16
N PRO A 81 4.29 5.62 -8.27
CA PRO A 81 3.47 4.80 -9.16
C PRO A 81 2.85 3.58 -8.45
N LEU A 82 3.59 2.92 -7.56
CA LEU A 82 3.09 1.78 -6.80
C LEU A 82 1.95 2.20 -5.85
N VAL A 83 2.10 3.32 -5.14
CA VAL A 83 1.04 3.89 -4.28
C VAL A 83 -0.22 4.18 -5.08
N LYS A 84 -0.08 4.82 -6.25
CA LYS A 84 -1.21 5.06 -7.15
C LYS A 84 -1.91 3.77 -7.56
N ALA A 85 -1.15 2.73 -7.93
CA ALA A 85 -1.72 1.45 -8.30
C ALA A 85 -2.42 0.75 -7.13
N GLY A 86 -1.84 0.79 -5.92
CA GLY A 86 -2.52 0.30 -4.72
C GLY A 86 -3.83 1.03 -4.43
N GLN A 87 -3.86 2.36 -4.58
CA GLN A 87 -5.10 3.13 -4.47
C GLN A 87 -6.10 2.76 -5.58
N SER A 88 -5.63 2.44 -6.79
CA SER A 88 -6.46 1.92 -7.87
C SER A 88 -7.13 0.60 -7.49
N LEU A 89 -6.40 -0.31 -6.86
CA LEU A 89 -6.95 -1.58 -6.36
C LEU A 89 -8.00 -1.36 -5.27
N PHE A 90 -7.81 -0.36 -4.42
CA PHE A 90 -8.74 -0.01 -3.34
C PHE A 90 -10.08 0.54 -3.86
N ASN A 91 -10.06 1.57 -4.72
CA ASN A 91 -11.30 2.28 -5.12
C ASN A 91 -11.42 2.65 -6.60
N GLY A 92 -10.58 2.09 -7.47
CA GLY A 92 -10.61 2.37 -8.91
C GLY A 92 -9.97 3.71 -9.31
N TYR A 93 -9.14 4.30 -8.45
CA TYR A 93 -8.31 5.46 -8.81
C TYR A 93 -7.60 5.25 -10.15
N LYS A 94 -7.75 6.19 -11.09
CA LYS A 94 -7.25 6.03 -12.46
C LYS A 94 -5.72 6.10 -12.50
N VAL A 95 -5.10 5.07 -13.05
CA VAL A 95 -3.64 4.97 -13.20
C VAL A 95 -3.28 4.50 -14.60
N ALA A 96 -2.14 4.97 -15.11
CA ALA A 96 -1.52 4.41 -16.30
C ALA A 96 -0.52 3.34 -15.86
N LEU A 97 -0.75 2.08 -16.25
CA LEU A 97 0.16 0.97 -15.90
C LEU A 97 1.56 1.15 -16.54
N SER A 98 1.68 1.96 -17.58
CA SER A 98 2.97 2.36 -18.18
C SER A 98 3.90 3.08 -17.20
N ASP A 99 3.34 3.68 -16.15
CA ASP A 99 4.10 4.46 -15.17
C ASP A 99 4.65 3.57 -14.04
N LEU A 100 4.17 2.33 -13.92
CA LEU A 100 4.69 1.40 -12.92
C LEU A 100 6.11 0.96 -13.29
N PRO A 101 7.06 0.92 -12.32
CA PRO A 101 8.42 0.50 -12.57
C PRO A 101 8.51 -1.03 -12.68
N LEU A 102 7.79 -1.63 -13.65
CA LEU A 102 7.71 -3.08 -13.85
C LEU A 102 9.05 -3.71 -14.26
N TYR A 103 10.04 -2.89 -14.63
CA TYR A 103 11.43 -3.31 -14.85
C TYR A 103 12.16 -3.64 -13.54
N ASN A 104 11.63 -3.20 -12.39
CA ASN A 104 12.14 -3.57 -11.09
C ASN A 104 11.34 -4.79 -10.60
N GLU A 105 12.02 -5.93 -10.52
CA GLU A 105 11.44 -7.22 -10.13
C GLU A 105 10.74 -7.16 -8.77
N GLU A 106 11.32 -6.47 -7.78
CA GLU A 106 10.71 -6.34 -6.45
C GLU A 106 9.37 -5.61 -6.53
N PHE A 107 9.34 -4.42 -7.15
CA PHE A 107 8.11 -3.65 -7.30
C PHE A 107 7.07 -4.36 -8.18
N PHE A 108 7.52 -5.10 -9.20
CA PHE A 108 6.66 -5.95 -10.01
C PHE A 108 5.99 -7.03 -9.16
N GLN A 109 6.76 -7.78 -8.36
CA GLN A 109 6.25 -8.86 -7.51
C GLN A 109 5.31 -8.32 -6.43
N VAL A 110 5.65 -7.18 -5.81
CA VAL A 110 4.78 -6.49 -4.84
C VAL A 110 3.44 -6.08 -5.50
N PHE A 111 3.49 -5.40 -6.65
CA PHE A 111 2.28 -5.03 -7.37
C PHE A 111 1.44 -6.26 -7.75
N PHE A 112 2.07 -7.29 -8.29
CA PHE A 112 1.37 -8.51 -8.71
C PHE A 112 0.75 -9.25 -7.52
N GLN A 113 1.43 -9.31 -6.38
CA GLN A 113 0.89 -9.88 -5.16
C GLN A 113 -0.31 -9.09 -4.63
N ALA A 114 -0.30 -7.75 -4.72
CA ALA A 114 -1.46 -6.93 -4.37
C ALA A 114 -2.67 -7.21 -5.30
N CYS A 115 -2.43 -7.41 -6.60
CA CYS A 115 -3.47 -7.85 -7.54
C CYS A 115 -4.05 -9.22 -7.15
N LYS A 116 -3.18 -10.18 -6.75
CA LYS A 116 -3.63 -11.49 -6.27
C LYS A 116 -4.52 -11.40 -5.03
N ILE A 117 -4.13 -10.55 -4.06
CA ILE A 117 -4.94 -10.29 -2.86
C ILE A 117 -6.30 -9.74 -3.27
N ARG A 118 -6.31 -8.68 -4.09
CA ARG A 118 -7.54 -8.01 -4.53
C ARG A 118 -8.52 -8.96 -5.24
N TRP A 119 -8.00 -9.93 -5.99
CA TRP A 119 -8.79 -10.90 -6.76
C TRP A 119 -9.01 -12.24 -6.03
N HIS A 120 -8.50 -12.40 -4.80
CA HIS A 120 -8.48 -13.66 -4.05
C HIS A 120 -7.87 -14.85 -4.79
N VAL A 121 -6.78 -14.61 -5.51
CA VAL A 121 -6.15 -15.65 -6.33
C VAL A 121 -4.90 -16.20 -5.65
N ASN A 122 -4.98 -17.44 -5.19
CA ASN A 122 -3.83 -18.24 -4.79
C ASN A 122 -3.23 -18.94 -6.03
N LEU A 123 -2.49 -18.21 -6.87
CA LEU A 123 -1.70 -18.77 -7.97
C LEU A 123 -0.24 -18.96 -7.56
#